data_AF-A0A0C9YBK1-F1
#
_entry.id   AF-A0A0C9YBK1-F1
#
_cell.length_a   1.000
_cell.length_b   1.000
_cell.length_c   1.000
_cell.angle_alpha   90.00
_cell.angle_beta   90.00
_cell.angle_gamma   90.00
#
_symmetry.space_group_name_H-M   'P 1'
#
loop_
_entity.id
_entity.type
_entity.pdbx_description
1 polymer ?
#
loop_
_entity_poly.entity_id
_entity_poly.type
_entity_poly.pdbx_seq_one_letter_code
_entity_poly.pdbx_strand_id
1 'polypeptide(L)'
;MFRNNLLDIEIDPTPYGTHSFRRGGCQWMSVDLRWNLRTICEWGGWSMEFTNLTIVKYLISSNDAPSRERGDFFNFKAGTTIKCSMCGRTCACA
;
A
#
# COMPACT_ATOMS: atom_id res chain seq x y z
N MET A 1 0.23 21.03 -3.63
CA MET A 1 1.25 20.14 -3.03
C MET A 1 1.29 18.79 -3.74
N PHE A 2 0.26 17.93 -3.69
CA PHE A 2 0.31 16.62 -4.37
C PHE A 2 0.50 16.69 -5.90
N ARG A 3 -0.22 17.58 -6.59
CA ARG A 3 -0.05 17.77 -8.05
C ARG A 3 1.37 18.18 -8.46
N ASN A 4 2.02 19.03 -7.65
CA ASN A 4 3.40 19.45 -7.93
C ASN A 4 4.36 18.27 -7.76
N ASN A 5 4.18 17.46 -6.70
CA ASN A 5 4.98 16.25 -6.51
C ASN A 5 4.85 15.26 -7.67
N LEU A 6 3.69 15.17 -8.31
CA LEU A 6 3.49 14.33 -9.50
C LEU A 6 4.25 14.89 -10.71
N LEU A 7 4.23 16.21 -10.90
CA LEU A 7 5.01 16.87 -11.94
C LEU A 7 6.52 16.68 -11.73
N ASP A 8 6.99 16.71 -10.47
CA ASP A 8 8.40 16.50 -10.13
C ASP A 8 8.90 15.09 -10.50
N ILE A 9 7.99 14.12 -10.65
CA ILE A 9 8.29 12.74 -11.09
C ILE A 9 7.73 12.46 -12.49
N GLU A 10 7.44 13.50 -13.27
CA GLU A 10 7.01 13.43 -14.67
C GLU A 10 5.71 12.64 -14.90
N ILE A 11 4.80 12.64 -13.91
CA ILE A 11 3.46 12.06 -14.03
C ILE A 11 2.43 13.17 -14.27
N ASP A 12 1.58 13.01 -15.30
CA ASP A 12 0.45 13.90 -15.54
C ASP A 12 -0.47 13.94 -14.30
N PRO A 13 -0.63 15.10 -13.63
CA PRO A 13 -1.45 15.21 -12.43
C PRO A 13 -2.96 15.26 -12.73
N THR A 14 -3.36 15.42 -13.99
CA THR A 14 -4.76 15.62 -14.41
C THR A 14 -5.71 14.51 -13.93
N PRO A 15 -5.39 13.20 -14.09
CA PRO A 15 -6.25 12.13 -13.59
C PRO A 15 -6.19 11.92 -12.06
N TYR A 16 -5.30 12.62 -11.34
CA TYR A 16 -5.05 12.37 -9.92
C TYR A 16 -5.58 13.48 -9.01
N GLY A 17 -6.26 13.06 -7.95
CA GLY A 17 -6.76 13.92 -6.88
C GLY A 17 -6.19 13.56 -5.52
N THR A 18 -6.62 14.28 -4.49
CA THR A 18 -6.23 14.00 -3.09
C THR A 18 -6.63 12.59 -2.66
N HIS A 19 -7.74 12.05 -3.17
CA HIS A 19 -8.13 10.65 -2.92
C HIS A 19 -7.16 9.65 -3.55
N SER A 20 -6.55 9.97 -4.69
CA SER A 20 -5.54 9.13 -5.33
C SER A 20 -4.29 9.03 -4.44
N PHE A 21 -3.84 10.14 -3.86
CA PHE A 21 -2.74 10.14 -2.89
C PHE A 21 -3.06 9.25 -1.68
N ARG A 22 -4.26 9.41 -1.09
CA ARG A 22 -4.67 8.61 0.07
C ARG A 22 -4.75 7.12 -0.25
N ARG A 23 -5.25 6.76 -1.44
CA ARG A 23 -5.33 5.38 -1.91
C ARG A 23 -3.95 4.78 -2.13
N GLY A 24 -3.13 5.41 -2.96
CA GLY A 24 -1.78 4.94 -3.25
C GLY A 24 -0.90 4.86 -2.00
N GLY A 25 -0.99 5.86 -1.11
CA GLY A 25 -0.30 5.85 0.17
C GLY A 25 -0.73 4.68 1.05
N CYS A 26 -2.04 4.46 1.22
CA CYS A 26 -2.59 3.34 1.99
C CYS A 26 -2.10 1.98 1.46
N GLN A 27 -2.16 1.79 0.14
CA GLN A 27 -1.70 0.56 -0.53
C GLN A 27 -0.19 0.36 -0.34
N TRP A 28 0.61 1.40 -0.54
CA TRP A 28 2.06 1.36 -0.34
C TRP A 28 2.44 1.04 1.11
N MET A 29 1.79 1.66 2.10
CA MET A 29 2.03 1.34 3.51
C MET A 29 1.66 -0.11 3.85
N SER A 30 0.58 -0.64 3.26
CA SER A 30 0.16 -2.02 3.49
C SER A 30 1.08 -3.04 2.80
N VAL A 31 1.48 -2.78 1.55
CA VAL A 31 2.20 -3.75 0.71
C VAL A 31 3.71 -3.64 0.86
N ASP A 32 4.25 -2.41 0.79
CA ASP A 32 5.70 -2.16 0.81
C ASP A 32 6.23 -1.92 2.22
N LEU A 33 5.49 -1.21 3.08
CA LEU A 33 5.91 -1.02 4.47
C LEU A 33 5.39 -2.09 5.42
N ARG A 34 4.43 -2.92 4.97
CA ARG A 34 3.80 -3.98 5.79
C ARG A 34 3.21 -3.46 7.10
N TRP A 35 2.75 -2.21 7.11
CA TRP A 35 2.07 -1.66 8.27
C TRP A 35 0.78 -2.43 8.52
N ASN A 36 0.49 -2.68 9.80
CA ASN A 36 -0.77 -3.29 10.18
C ASN A 36 -1.93 -2.30 9.96
N LEU A 37 -3.16 -2.83 9.88
CA LEU A 37 -4.36 -2.03 9.60
C LEU A 37 -4.59 -0.92 10.64
N ARG A 38 -4.26 -1.15 11.92
CA ARG A 38 -4.43 -0.16 12.98
C ARG A 38 -3.56 1.07 12.73
N THR A 39 -2.27 0.86 12.46
CA THR A 39 -1.32 1.95 12.17
C THR A 39 -1.73 2.73 10.91
N ILE A 40 -2.24 2.04 9.88
CA ILE A 40 -2.75 2.69 8.68
C ILE A 40 -4.03 3.49 8.97
N CYS A 41 -4.95 2.97 9.80
CA CYS A 41 -6.14 3.71 10.24
C CYS A 41 -5.76 4.97 11.01
N GLU A 42 -4.78 4.90 11.90
CA GLU A 42 -4.27 6.07 12.65
C GLU A 42 -3.69 7.13 11.70
N TRP A 43 -2.83 6.73 10.75
CA TRP A 43 -2.30 7.64 9.73
C TRP A 43 -3.40 8.26 8.87
N GLY A 44 -4.41 7.48 8.50
CA GLY A 44 -5.55 7.92 7.70
C GLY A 44 -6.59 8.72 8.47
N GLY A 45 -6.52 8.81 9.80
CA GLY A 45 -7.62 9.36 10.60
C GLY A 45 -8.94 8.59 10.39
N TRP A 46 -8.85 7.27 10.15
CA TRP A 46 -10.00 6.39 10.03
C TRP A 46 -10.32 5.73 11.37
N SER A 47 -11.59 5.40 11.55
CA SER A 47 -12.02 4.66 12.73
C SER A 47 -11.35 3.28 12.79
N MET A 48 -11.00 2.86 14.01
CA MET A 48 -10.51 1.51 14.31
C MET A 48 -11.66 0.54 14.59
N GLU A 49 -12.91 1.03 14.62
CA GLU A 49 -14.09 0.19 14.81
C GLU A 49 -14.28 -0.74 13.61
N PHE A 50 -14.51 -2.02 13.88
CA PHE A 50 -14.62 -3.05 12.86
C PHE A 50 -15.76 -2.80 11.86
N THR A 51 -16.81 -2.10 12.28
CA THR A 51 -17.95 -1.72 11.44
C THR A 51 -17.60 -0.66 10.39
N ASN A 52 -16.44 -0.01 10.50
CA ASN A 52 -16.01 1.03 9.58
C ASN A 52 -15.07 0.49 8.48
N LEU A 53 -15.66 0.14 7.34
CA LEU A 53 -14.93 -0.40 6.17
C LEU A 53 -14.29 0.67 5.28
N THR A 54 -14.10 1.91 5.77
CA THR A 54 -13.52 2.99 4.96
C THR A 54 -12.13 2.62 4.46
N ILE A 55 -11.28 2.05 5.32
CA ILE A 55 -9.93 1.62 4.94
C ILE A 55 -9.94 0.58 3.82
N VAL A 56 -10.91 -0.35 3.82
CA VAL A 56 -11.03 -1.40 2.79
C VAL A 56 -11.24 -0.79 1.41
N LYS A 57 -12.03 0.30 1.31
CA LYS A 57 -12.24 1.02 0.05
C LYS A 57 -10.96 1.63 -0.51
N TYR A 58 -9.95 1.90 0.32
CA TYR A 58 -8.65 2.42 -0.10
C TYR A 58 -7.62 1.31 -0.34
N LEU A 59 -7.73 0.16 0.34
CA LEU A 59 -6.84 -0.99 0.14
C LEU A 59 -7.18 -1.80 -1.11
N ILE A 60 -8.47 -1.88 -1.46
CA ILE A 60 -8.95 -2.72 -2.56
C ILE A 60 -9.58 -1.83 -3.63
N SER A 61 -9.13 -2.01 -4.88
CA SER A 61 -9.69 -1.41 -6.09
C SER A 61 -9.94 -2.50 -7.13
N SER A 62 -10.98 -2.31 -7.96
CA SER A 62 -11.21 -3.16 -9.13
C SER A 62 -10.07 -3.09 -10.15
N ASN A 63 -9.27 -2.03 -10.11
CA ASN A 63 -8.19 -1.77 -11.05
C ASN A 63 -6.82 -2.14 -10.47
N ASP A 64 -6.76 -2.70 -9.26
CA ASP A 64 -5.48 -3.13 -8.68
C ASP A 64 -4.99 -4.40 -9.40
N ALA A 65 -3.74 -4.35 -9.88
CA ALA A 65 -3.12 -5.54 -10.45
C ALA A 65 -2.80 -6.55 -9.32
N PRO A 66 -3.12 -7.84 -9.49
CA PRO A 66 -2.78 -8.86 -8.50
C PRO A 66 -1.25 -8.93 -8.35
N SER A 67 -0.77 -8.80 -7.11
CA SER A 67 0.67 -8.82 -6.82
C SER A 67 1.29 -10.22 -6.88
N ARG A 68 0.47 -11.28 -6.78
CA ARG A 68 0.89 -12.68 -6.92
C ARG A 68 -0.30 -13.53 -7.39
N GLU A 69 -0.04 -14.62 -8.09
CA GLU A 69 -1.09 -15.56 -8.48
C GLU A 69 -1.68 -16.26 -7.25
N ARG A 70 -2.97 -16.59 -7.32
CA ARG A 70 -3.68 -17.24 -6.21
C ARG A 70 -3.07 -18.58 -5.82
N GLY A 71 -2.55 -19.33 -6.80
CA GLY A 71 -1.90 -20.63 -6.58
C GLY A 71 -0.65 -20.55 -5.70
N ASP A 72 0.02 -19.40 -5.69
CA ASP A 72 1.26 -19.18 -4.95
C ASP A 72 1.04 -18.77 -3.49
N PHE A 73 -0.20 -18.55 -3.06
CA PHE A 73 -0.48 -18.04 -1.71
C PHE A 73 0.03 -18.96 -0.59
N PHE A 74 0.07 -20.28 -0.86
CA PHE A 74 0.58 -21.32 0.03
C PHE A 74 1.84 -21.99 -0.51
N ASN A 75 2.52 -21.38 -1.48
CA ASN A 75 3.81 -21.86 -1.94
C ASN A 75 4.88 -21.46 -0.91
N PHE A 76 5.02 -22.23 0.16
CA PHE A 76 6.04 -22.02 1.20
C PHE A 76 7.47 -22.24 0.70
N LYS A 77 7.64 -22.77 -0.53
CA LYS A 77 8.92 -22.91 -1.22
C LYS A 77 9.25 -21.71 -2.10
N ALA A 78 8.29 -20.82 -2.35
CA ALA A 78 8.57 -19.54 -2.97
C ALA A 78 9.53 -18.80 -2.04
N GLY A 79 10.73 -18.48 -2.53
CA GLY A 79 11.73 -17.77 -1.74
C GLY A 79 11.10 -16.54 -1.10
N THR A 80 11.39 -16.31 0.18
CA THR A 80 10.95 -15.11 0.89
C THR A 80 11.29 -13.89 0.04
N THR A 81 10.40 -12.91 -0.06
CA THR A 81 10.77 -11.61 -0.64
C THR A 81 11.69 -10.92 0.35
N ILE A 82 12.96 -11.34 0.38
CA ILE A 82 14.01 -10.81 1.25
C ILE A 82 14.28 -9.38 0.79
N LYS A 83 14.00 -8.39 1.63
CA LYS A 83 14.75 -7.13 1.57
C LYS A 83 15.33 -6.92 2.98
N CYS A 84 16.51 -7.45 3.26
CA CYS A 84 17.87 -6.97 3.05
C CYS A 84 18.46 -6.20 4.27
N SER A 85 19.42 -6.83 4.93
CA SER A 85 20.09 -6.45 6.19
C SER A 85 21.02 -5.23 6.11
N MET A 86 21.01 -4.55 4.98
CA MET A 86 21.79 -3.35 4.69
C MET A 86 20.94 -2.24 4.06
N CYS A 87 19.80 -2.57 3.43
CA CYS A 87 19.22 -1.70 2.40
C CYS A 87 17.73 -1.31 2.56
N GLY A 88 17.06 -1.75 3.63
CA GLY A 88 15.93 -0.99 4.19
C GLY A 88 14.64 -0.99 3.37
N ARG A 89 14.21 -2.13 2.82
CA ARG A 89 12.83 -2.33 2.32
C ARG A 89 12.34 -3.73 2.67
N THR A 90 11.11 -4.10 2.28
CA THR A 90 10.26 -5.22 2.78
C THR A 90 10.89 -6.41 3.52
N CYS A 91 10.78 -6.33 4.84
CA CYS A 91 10.87 -7.41 5.83
C CYS A 91 10.39 -6.93 7.22
N ALA A 92 10.33 -7.81 8.23
CA ALA A 92 10.39 -7.40 9.65
C ALA A 92 11.81 -7.42 10.23
N CYS A 93 12.74 -8.13 9.57
CA CYS A 93 14.18 -8.19 9.89
C CYS A 93 14.96 -9.01 8.84
N ALA A 94 14.56 -8.94 7.57
CA ALA A 94 15.45 -9.32 6.48
C ALA A 94 16.47 -8.22 6.21
#